data_AF-A0A955DR10-F1
#
_entry.id   AF-A0A955DR10-F1
#
_cell.length_a   1.000
_cell.length_b   1.000
_cell.length_c   1.000
_cell.angle_alpha   90.00
_cell.angle_beta   90.00
_cell.angle_gamma   90.00
#
_symmetry.space_group_name_H-M   'P 1'
#
loop_
_entity.id
_entity.type
_entity.pdbx_description
1 polymer ?
#
loop_
_entity_poly.entity_id
_entity_poly.type
_entity_poly.pdbx_seq_one_letter_code
_entity_poly.pdbx_strand_id
1 'polypeptide(L)'
;MDVVSACALPVGSVVWITWSGAIVLTVVAKSTFLLRSVESRLAEKQDPIFEADRTYYDNPHEALQVATDLVPYKRRADVIVVGHAQAPHGVAVRSFRARLCTLGIDKTIEIQPDRVFTHTGQIREGLPFAKVPLRWQHAAGGPGTPNPVGIWRDAPPDPYGQRLAPRFQPPGLRVTSPSDPIPTLGFGPIAPHWPDRIAKLHHHAQTWDPRRWHERPLPREIDAGFFNVAPPDQQV
;
A
#
# COMPACT_ATOMS: atom_id res chain seq x y z
N MET A 1 8.85 -19.58 -23.00
CA MET A 1 8.44 -20.85 -22.35
C MET A 1 7.05 -20.61 -21.83
N ASP A 2 6.09 -21.44 -22.23
CA ASP A 2 4.69 -21.25 -21.85
C ASP A 2 4.40 -22.04 -20.57
N VAL A 3 3.87 -21.38 -19.55
CA VAL A 3 3.42 -22.04 -18.31
C VAL A 3 1.93 -22.30 -18.42
N VAL A 4 1.54 -23.56 -18.25
CA VAL A 4 0.14 -24.01 -18.34
C VAL A 4 -0.31 -24.52 -16.97
N SER A 5 -1.48 -24.08 -16.51
CA SER A 5 -2.10 -24.60 -15.28
C SER A 5 -2.96 -25.81 -15.59
N ALA A 6 -2.73 -26.92 -14.88
CA ALA A 6 -3.58 -28.11 -14.93
C ALA A 6 -4.82 -28.01 -14.01
N CYS A 7 -5.04 -26.85 -13.40
CA CYS A 7 -6.14 -26.60 -12.47
C CYS A 7 -6.74 -25.20 -12.67
N ALA A 8 -7.72 -24.83 -11.85
CA ALA A 8 -8.42 -23.54 -11.96
C ALA A 8 -7.57 -22.32 -11.55
N LEU A 9 -6.35 -22.52 -11.03
CA LEU A 9 -5.51 -21.42 -10.56
C LEU A 9 -4.82 -20.72 -11.74
N PRO A 10 -4.95 -19.38 -11.85
CA PRO A 10 -4.16 -18.58 -12.78
C PRO A 10 -2.67 -18.73 -12.48
N VAL A 11 -1.89 -18.87 -13.55
CA VAL A 11 -0.43 -18.97 -13.50
C VAL A 11 0.19 -17.94 -14.43
N GLY A 12 1.39 -17.50 -14.07
CA GLY A 12 2.19 -16.60 -14.88
C GLY A 12 3.67 -16.87 -14.67
N SER A 13 4.52 -16.24 -15.47
CA SER A 13 5.96 -16.39 -15.31
C SER A 13 6.73 -15.18 -15.80
N VAL A 14 7.91 -14.99 -15.22
CA VAL A 14 8.89 -13.99 -15.67
C VAL A 14 10.26 -14.64 -15.79
N VAL A 15 10.92 -14.42 -16.92
CA VAL A 15 12.33 -14.79 -17.13
C VAL A 15 13.19 -13.59 -16.78
N TRP A 16 14.25 -13.82 -16.01
CA TRP A 16 15.19 -12.77 -15.61
C TRP A 16 16.60 -13.32 -15.48
N ILE A 17 17.57 -12.43 -15.38
CA ILE A 17 19.00 -12.77 -15.33
C ILE A 17 19.54 -12.41 -13.95
N THR A 18 20.19 -13.35 -13.28
CA THR A 18 20.87 -13.13 -12.00
C THR A 18 22.11 -12.25 -12.19
N TRP A 19 22.65 -11.70 -11.10
CA TRP A 19 23.89 -10.93 -11.14
C TRP A 19 25.08 -11.74 -11.71
N SER A 20 25.07 -13.08 -11.61
CA SER A 20 26.09 -13.97 -12.15
C SER A 20 25.88 -14.37 -13.61
N GLY A 21 24.80 -13.90 -14.25
CA GLY A 21 24.47 -14.20 -15.64
C GLY A 21 23.60 -15.45 -15.85
N ALA A 22 23.24 -16.17 -14.78
CA ALA A 22 22.33 -17.31 -14.89
C ALA A 22 20.91 -16.83 -15.23
N ILE A 23 20.26 -17.51 -16.18
CA ILE A 23 18.88 -17.28 -16.59
C ILE A 23 17.95 -18.05 -15.63
N VAL A 24 16.98 -17.35 -15.06
CA VAL A 24 16.01 -17.90 -14.10
C VAL A 24 14.60 -17.68 -14.62
N LEU A 25 13.75 -18.71 -14.46
CA LEU A 25 12.31 -18.63 -14.68
C LEU A 25 11.62 -18.62 -13.32
N THR A 26 10.98 -17.52 -12.97
CA THR A 26 10.07 -17.47 -11.83
C THR A 26 8.67 -17.81 -12.29
N VAL A 27 8.06 -18.82 -11.67
CA VAL A 27 6.66 -19.23 -11.91
C VAL A 27 5.80 -18.77 -10.74
N VAL A 28 4.66 -18.15 -11.05
CA VAL A 28 3.70 -17.64 -10.09
C VAL A 28 2.39 -18.39 -10.27
N ALA A 29 1.82 -18.89 -9.17
CA ALA A 29 0.46 -19.41 -9.11
C ALA A 29 -0.34 -18.58 -8.12
N LYS A 30 -1.55 -18.17 -8.51
CA LYS A 30 -2.39 -17.30 -7.69
C LYS A 30 -3.69 -17.98 -7.31
N SER A 31 -4.05 -17.85 -6.04
CA SER A 31 -5.32 -18.34 -5.51
C SER A 31 -6.08 -17.22 -4.81
N THR A 32 -7.33 -17.04 -5.20
CA THR A 32 -8.28 -16.10 -4.58
C THR A 32 -9.20 -16.88 -3.67
N PHE A 33 -9.32 -16.42 -2.43
CA PHE A 33 -10.21 -16.99 -1.41
C PHE A 33 -11.30 -16.00 -1.04
N LEU A 34 -12.50 -16.52 -0.76
CA LEU A 34 -13.56 -15.74 -0.14
C LEU A 34 -13.28 -15.63 1.36
N LEU A 35 -12.89 -14.43 1.79
CA LEU A 35 -12.63 -14.17 3.20
C LEU A 35 -13.91 -14.38 4.03
N ARG A 36 -13.83 -15.26 5.02
CA ARG A 36 -14.91 -15.63 5.94
C ARG A 36 -14.36 -15.81 7.36
N SER A 37 -15.23 -15.79 8.35
CA SER A 37 -14.85 -16.15 9.72
C SER A 37 -14.46 -17.62 9.79
N VAL A 38 -13.38 -17.92 10.53
CA VAL A 38 -12.79 -19.25 10.74
C VAL A 38 -12.06 -19.82 9.53
N GLU A 39 -12.75 -20.06 8.41
CA GLU A 39 -12.16 -20.72 7.25
C GLU A 39 -12.56 -19.99 5.95
N SER A 40 -11.56 -19.62 5.16
CA SER A 40 -11.77 -18.99 3.85
C SER A 40 -11.69 -20.03 2.74
N ARG A 41 -12.75 -20.15 1.95
CA ARG A 41 -12.84 -21.13 0.85
C ARG A 41 -12.28 -20.56 -0.44
N LEU A 42 -11.78 -21.41 -1.33
CA LEU A 42 -11.37 -21.01 -2.67
C LEU A 42 -12.56 -20.37 -3.40
N ALA A 43 -12.33 -19.21 -4.03
CA ALA A 43 -13.36 -18.52 -4.80
C ALA A 43 -13.64 -19.25 -6.12
N GLU A 44 -14.89 -19.27 -6.58
CA GLU A 44 -15.22 -19.84 -7.90
C GLU A 44 -14.55 -19.06 -9.04
N LYS A 45 -14.52 -17.74 -8.90
CA LYS A 45 -13.80 -16.84 -9.80
C LYS A 45 -12.47 -16.45 -9.17
N GLN A 46 -11.38 -16.83 -9.83
CA GLN A 46 -10.02 -16.46 -9.45
C GLN A 46 -9.65 -15.10 -10.03
N ASP A 47 -8.90 -14.31 -9.27
CA ASP A 47 -8.28 -13.08 -9.80
C ASP A 47 -7.15 -13.45 -10.75
N PRO A 48 -6.98 -12.71 -11.86
CA PRO A 48 -5.89 -12.98 -12.78
C PRO A 48 -4.54 -12.68 -12.14
N ILE A 49 -3.49 -13.19 -12.79
CA ILE A 49 -2.13 -12.67 -12.62
C ILE A 49 -2.12 -11.21 -13.10
N PHE A 50 -1.63 -10.30 -12.26
CA PHE A 50 -1.38 -8.92 -12.64
C PHE A 50 0.06 -8.81 -13.12
N GLU A 51 0.24 -8.60 -14.42
CA GLU A 51 1.58 -8.48 -15.02
C GLU A 51 2.23 -7.12 -14.75
N ALA A 52 1.42 -6.10 -14.44
CA ALA A 52 1.87 -4.74 -14.17
C ALA A 52 1.15 -4.15 -12.95
N ASP A 53 1.85 -3.23 -12.29
CA ASP A 53 1.28 -2.36 -11.27
C ASP A 53 0.07 -1.57 -11.83
N ARG A 54 -0.99 -1.45 -11.03
CA ARG A 54 -2.15 -0.60 -11.31
C ARG A 54 -2.33 0.41 -10.21
N THR A 55 -2.51 1.67 -10.59
CA THR A 55 -2.86 2.77 -9.70
C THR A 55 -4.35 3.05 -9.76
N TYR A 56 -4.85 3.85 -8.82
CA TYR A 56 -6.20 4.38 -8.93
C TYR A 56 -6.27 5.39 -10.09
N TYR A 57 -7.36 5.32 -10.87
CA TYR A 57 -7.65 6.21 -12.01
C TYR A 57 -6.57 6.25 -13.10
N ASP A 58 -5.73 5.21 -13.20
CA ASP A 58 -4.61 5.12 -14.15
C ASP A 58 -3.61 6.29 -14.05
N ASN A 59 -3.55 6.96 -12.88
CA ASN A 59 -2.60 8.03 -12.62
C ASN A 59 -1.33 7.46 -11.97
N PRO A 60 -0.15 7.54 -12.61
CA PRO A 60 1.09 6.97 -12.07
C PRO A 60 1.59 7.68 -10.80
N HIS A 61 1.07 8.87 -10.50
CA HIS A 61 1.37 9.63 -9.29
C HIS A 61 0.45 9.30 -8.12
N GLU A 62 -0.49 8.36 -8.28
CA GLU A 62 -1.36 7.91 -7.19
C GLU A 62 -0.84 6.66 -6.48
N ALA A 63 -1.48 6.35 -5.34
CA ALA A 63 -1.27 5.10 -4.63
C ALA A 63 -1.53 3.88 -5.53
N LEU A 64 -0.75 2.82 -5.31
CA LEU A 64 -1.04 1.53 -5.94
C LEU A 64 -2.37 0.98 -5.43
N GLN A 65 -3.19 0.53 -6.38
CA GLN A 65 -4.35 -0.31 -6.11
C GLN A 65 -3.94 -1.78 -6.10
N VAL A 66 -3.12 -2.19 -7.08
CA VAL A 66 -2.66 -3.56 -7.26
C VAL A 66 -1.18 -3.52 -7.64
N ALA A 67 -0.36 -4.32 -6.98
CA ALA A 67 1.03 -4.53 -7.38
C ALA A 67 1.13 -5.71 -8.37
N THR A 68 2.13 -5.68 -9.24
CA THR A 68 2.45 -6.81 -10.12
C THR A 68 2.74 -8.07 -9.30
N ASP A 69 2.23 -9.19 -9.80
CA ASP A 69 2.52 -10.54 -9.29
C ASP A 69 3.88 -11.05 -9.84
N LEU A 70 4.37 -10.47 -10.94
CA LEU A 70 5.58 -10.92 -11.65
C LEU A 70 6.83 -10.21 -11.15
N VAL A 71 7.40 -10.76 -10.08
CA VAL A 71 8.67 -10.33 -9.47
C VAL A 71 9.66 -11.50 -9.43
N PRO A 72 10.99 -11.28 -9.28
CA PRO A 72 11.94 -12.38 -9.32
C PRO A 72 11.76 -13.32 -8.13
N TYR A 73 11.63 -12.77 -6.92
CA TYR A 73 11.20 -13.46 -5.71
C TYR A 73 10.85 -12.40 -4.64
N LYS A 74 10.13 -12.81 -3.58
CA LYS A 74 9.89 -11.98 -2.39
C LYS A 74 10.67 -12.56 -1.21
N ARG A 75 11.35 -11.69 -0.45
CA ARG A 75 12.12 -12.12 0.74
C ARG A 75 11.21 -12.51 1.91
N ARG A 76 10.02 -11.91 1.96
CA ARG A 76 9.00 -12.08 2.99
C ARG A 76 7.63 -12.21 2.35
N ALA A 77 6.65 -12.76 3.06
CA ALA A 77 5.27 -12.69 2.63
C ALA A 77 4.70 -11.29 2.92
N ASP A 78 4.06 -10.69 1.92
CA ASP A 78 3.38 -9.40 2.04
C ASP A 78 1.94 -9.63 2.51
N VAL A 79 1.52 -8.96 3.58
CA VAL A 79 0.11 -8.90 3.98
C VAL A 79 -0.40 -7.48 3.72
N ILE A 80 -1.35 -7.32 2.80
CA ILE A 80 -1.91 -6.01 2.46
C ILE A 80 -3.44 -6.05 2.50
N VAL A 81 -4.06 -4.89 2.75
CA VAL A 81 -5.52 -4.73 2.69
C VAL A 81 -5.84 -3.59 1.73
N VAL A 82 -6.60 -3.91 0.69
CA VAL A 82 -7.13 -2.96 -0.28
C VAL A 82 -8.65 -3.05 -0.24
N GLY A 83 -9.32 -1.90 -0.09
CA GLY A 83 -10.78 -1.87 0.00
C GLY A 83 -11.26 -0.73 0.89
N HIS A 84 -12.28 -1.00 1.70
CA HIS A 84 -12.89 -0.03 2.59
C HIS A 84 -12.99 -0.58 4.01
N ALA A 85 -12.78 0.28 5.00
CA ALA A 85 -13.17 0.03 6.36
C ALA A 85 -14.63 0.47 6.55
N GLN A 86 -15.40 -0.31 7.31
CA GLN A 86 -16.79 -0.01 7.65
C GLN A 86 -16.92 0.17 9.17
N ALA A 87 -17.71 1.15 9.58
CA ALA A 87 -18.07 1.37 10.97
C ALA A 87 -18.87 0.18 11.51
N PRO A 88 -18.82 -0.09 12.83
CA PRO A 88 -19.62 -1.14 13.45
C PRO A 88 -21.10 -1.06 13.07
N HIS A 89 -21.68 -2.19 12.65
CA HIS A 89 -23.07 -2.30 12.20
C HIS A 89 -23.44 -1.40 11.00
N GLY A 90 -22.47 -0.80 10.31
CA GLY A 90 -22.72 0.14 9.21
C GLY A 90 -23.31 1.49 9.66
N VAL A 91 -23.32 1.77 10.97
CA VAL A 91 -23.87 3.01 11.52
C VAL A 91 -22.81 4.11 11.52
N ALA A 92 -23.18 5.32 11.13
CA ALA A 92 -22.26 6.45 11.07
C ALA A 92 -21.78 6.85 12.48
N VAL A 93 -20.46 6.95 12.66
CA VAL A 93 -19.81 7.29 13.93
C VAL A 93 -18.76 8.38 13.74
N ARG A 94 -18.27 8.96 14.84
CA ARG A 94 -17.24 10.01 14.82
C ARG A 94 -15.84 9.46 14.57
N SER A 95 -15.52 8.29 15.10
CA SER A 95 -14.31 7.54 14.76
C SER A 95 -14.54 6.06 14.97
N PHE A 96 -13.73 5.22 14.32
CA PHE A 96 -13.67 3.79 14.60
C PHE A 96 -12.30 3.21 14.24
N ARG A 97 -12.03 1.98 14.67
CA ARG A 97 -10.76 1.31 14.44
C ARG A 97 -10.87 0.26 13.35
N ALA A 98 -9.84 0.18 12.51
CA ALA A 98 -9.60 -0.95 11.62
C ALA A 98 -8.32 -1.67 12.08
N ARG A 99 -8.39 -3.00 12.23
CA ARG A 99 -7.30 -3.83 12.74
C ARG A 99 -6.99 -4.96 11.77
N LEU A 100 -5.72 -5.08 11.39
CA LEU A 100 -5.15 -6.22 10.68
C LEU A 100 -4.40 -7.07 11.71
N CYS A 101 -4.89 -8.29 11.96
CA CYS A 101 -4.31 -9.21 12.92
C CYS A 101 -4.16 -10.59 12.29
N THR A 102 -2.94 -10.98 11.94
CA THR A 102 -2.61 -12.28 11.33
C THR A 102 -1.11 -12.53 11.41
N LEU A 103 -0.68 -13.79 11.53
CA LEU A 103 0.73 -14.21 11.41
C LEU A 103 1.75 -13.25 12.08
N GLY A 104 1.58 -12.93 13.36
CA GLY A 104 2.49 -12.03 14.09
C GLY A 104 2.35 -10.54 13.77
N ILE A 105 1.48 -10.16 12.83
CA ILE A 105 1.05 -8.78 12.60
C ILE A 105 -0.11 -8.46 13.54
N ASP A 106 0.00 -7.33 14.23
CA ASP A 106 -1.09 -6.69 14.97
C ASP A 106 -1.05 -5.18 14.75
N LYS A 107 -1.69 -4.75 13.66
CA LYS A 107 -1.69 -3.34 13.24
C LYS A 107 -3.10 -2.77 13.35
N THR A 108 -3.24 -1.70 14.12
CA THR A 108 -4.51 -0.98 14.27
C THR A 108 -4.36 0.47 13.85
N ILE A 109 -5.29 0.96 13.04
CA ILE A 109 -5.45 2.39 12.74
C ILE A 109 -6.78 2.87 13.32
N GLU A 110 -6.80 4.07 13.87
CA GLU A 110 -8.02 4.80 14.16
C GLU A 110 -8.34 5.72 12.99
N ILE A 111 -9.57 5.61 12.50
CA ILE A 111 -10.07 6.35 11.35
C ILE A 111 -10.93 7.48 11.87
N GLN A 112 -10.59 8.69 11.46
CA GLN A 112 -11.21 9.96 11.81
C GLN A 112 -12.15 10.42 10.69
N PRO A 113 -13.08 11.35 10.96
CA PRO A 113 -13.91 11.92 9.90
C PRO A 113 -13.05 12.75 8.96
N ASP A 114 -13.61 13.25 7.88
CA ASP A 114 -12.92 14.30 7.13
C ASP A 114 -12.68 15.48 8.08
N ARG A 115 -11.46 16.00 8.12
CA ARG A 115 -11.09 17.04 9.07
C ARG A 115 -10.09 18.01 8.48
N VAL A 116 -10.19 19.24 8.95
CA VAL A 116 -9.35 20.35 8.51
C VAL A 116 -8.86 21.13 9.73
N PHE A 117 -7.66 21.67 9.64
CA PHE A 117 -7.24 22.75 10.52
C PHE A 117 -7.78 24.06 9.95
N THR A 118 -8.44 24.86 10.80
CA THR A 118 -8.91 26.19 10.46
C THR A 118 -7.74 27.18 10.33
N HIS A 119 -8.01 28.39 9.85
CA HIS A 119 -7.02 29.48 9.84
C HIS A 119 -6.49 29.84 11.24
N THR A 120 -7.24 29.52 12.30
CA THR A 120 -6.83 29.66 13.71
C THR A 120 -6.05 28.46 14.25
N GLY A 121 -5.81 27.43 13.44
CA GLY A 121 -5.12 26.20 13.84
C GLY A 121 -5.99 25.21 14.62
N GLN A 122 -7.29 25.47 14.79
CA GLN A 122 -8.20 24.54 15.46
C GLN A 122 -8.61 23.42 14.51
N ILE A 123 -8.72 22.21 15.05
CA ILE A 123 -9.26 21.07 14.29
C ILE A 123 -10.79 21.20 14.15
N ARG A 124 -11.28 21.10 12.93
CA ARG A 124 -12.70 21.04 12.60
C ARG A 124 -13.00 19.72 11.92
N GLU A 125 -13.89 18.95 12.53
CA GLU A 125 -14.31 17.64 12.05
C GLU A 125 -15.60 17.73 11.23
N GLY A 126 -15.66 16.90 10.19
CA GLY A 126 -16.83 16.71 9.35
C GLY A 126 -17.91 15.87 10.02
N LEU A 127 -18.87 15.44 9.21
CA LEU A 127 -19.99 14.63 9.69
C LEU A 127 -19.54 13.23 10.12
N PRO A 128 -20.31 12.54 11.00
CA PRO A 128 -20.16 11.11 11.21
C PRO A 128 -20.18 10.34 9.90
N PHE A 129 -19.43 9.24 9.84
CA PHE A 129 -19.24 8.45 8.62
C PHE A 129 -19.29 6.96 8.94
N ALA A 130 -19.68 6.17 7.94
CA ALA A 130 -19.82 4.72 8.08
C ALA A 130 -18.84 3.90 7.21
N LYS A 131 -18.22 4.52 6.21
CA LYS A 131 -17.36 3.82 5.24
C LYS A 131 -16.23 4.72 4.77
N VAL A 132 -14.99 4.20 4.76
CA VAL A 132 -13.80 4.93 4.31
C VAL A 132 -12.93 4.01 3.47
N PRO A 133 -12.47 4.44 2.28
CA PRO A 133 -11.50 3.67 1.52
C PRO A 133 -10.16 3.64 2.25
N LEU A 134 -9.55 2.45 2.36
CA LEU A 134 -8.23 2.24 2.98
C LEU A 134 -7.13 2.64 2.00
N ARG A 135 -7.00 3.95 1.76
CA ARG A 135 -6.11 4.56 0.76
C ARG A 135 -5.07 5.45 1.41
N TRP A 136 -3.86 5.45 0.86
CA TRP A 136 -2.75 6.26 1.37
C TRP A 136 -2.99 7.78 1.30
N GLN A 137 -3.86 8.24 0.40
CA GLN A 137 -4.28 9.65 0.29
C GLN A 137 -4.99 10.16 1.55
N HIS A 138 -5.49 9.27 2.42
CA HIS A 138 -6.10 9.65 3.70
C HIS A 138 -5.11 9.65 4.87
N ALA A 139 -3.88 9.20 4.67
CA ALA A 139 -2.84 9.12 5.69
C ALA A 139 -1.95 10.37 5.67
N ALA A 140 -1.17 10.56 6.74
CA ALA A 140 -0.12 11.57 6.77
C ALA A 140 0.95 11.27 5.71
N GLY A 141 1.49 12.30 5.08
CA GLY A 141 2.49 12.16 4.04
C GLY A 141 2.86 13.49 3.37
N GLY A 142 3.04 13.44 2.06
CA GLY A 142 3.46 14.57 1.22
C GLY A 142 4.82 14.35 0.57
N PRO A 143 5.24 15.26 -0.34
CA PRO A 143 6.50 15.15 -1.06
C PRO A 143 7.69 14.91 -0.13
N GLY A 144 8.56 13.95 -0.49
CA GLY A 144 9.76 13.60 0.29
C GLY A 144 9.50 12.76 1.55
N THR A 145 8.24 12.44 1.88
CA THR A 145 7.90 11.52 2.99
C THR A 145 7.74 10.09 2.49
N PRO A 146 7.70 9.08 3.38
CA PRO A 146 7.39 7.70 3.01
C PRO A 146 6.07 7.50 2.25
N ASN A 147 5.13 8.46 2.33
CA ASN A 147 3.88 8.47 1.59
C ASN A 147 3.73 9.78 0.77
N PRO A 148 4.31 9.85 -0.44
CA PRO A 148 4.29 11.06 -1.27
C PRO A 148 2.91 11.59 -1.63
N VAL A 149 1.89 10.71 -1.64
CA VAL A 149 0.52 11.02 -2.06
C VAL A 149 -0.43 11.31 -0.89
N GLY A 150 0.11 11.27 0.33
CA GLY A 150 -0.64 11.54 1.55
C GLY A 150 -0.95 13.02 1.76
N ILE A 151 -1.61 13.30 2.88
CA ILE A 151 -1.92 14.66 3.30
C ILE A 151 -0.64 15.33 3.82
N TRP A 152 -0.19 16.33 3.07
CA TRP A 152 1.02 17.09 3.36
C TRP A 152 0.77 18.14 4.44
N ARG A 153 1.40 17.95 5.61
CA ARG A 153 1.30 18.88 6.75
C ARG A 153 1.63 20.32 6.37
N ASP A 154 2.66 20.48 5.54
CA ASP A 154 3.20 21.80 5.20
C ASP A 154 2.60 22.36 3.90
N ALA A 155 1.56 21.72 3.34
CA ALA A 155 0.84 22.20 2.17
C ALA A 155 0.30 23.62 2.37
N PRO A 156 0.36 24.50 1.35
CA PRO A 156 -0.28 25.80 1.41
C PRO A 156 -1.76 25.67 1.82
N PRO A 157 -2.27 26.59 2.66
CA PRO A 157 -3.68 26.57 3.01
C PRO A 157 -4.54 26.86 1.78
N ASP A 158 -5.79 26.42 1.82
CA ASP A 158 -6.80 26.78 0.83
C ASP A 158 -7.15 28.29 0.89
N PRO A 159 -8.00 28.82 -0.03
CA PRO A 159 -8.40 30.22 0.00
C PRO A 159 -9.10 30.69 1.29
N TYR A 160 -9.57 29.76 2.13
CA TYR A 160 -10.19 30.03 3.42
C TYR A 160 -9.20 29.88 4.60
N GLY A 161 -7.91 29.72 4.31
CA GLY A 161 -6.87 29.53 5.31
C GLY A 161 -6.86 28.14 5.94
N GLN A 162 -7.56 27.16 5.37
CA GLN A 162 -7.70 25.82 5.94
C GLN A 162 -6.66 24.85 5.39
N ARG A 163 -6.28 23.84 6.19
CA ARG A 163 -5.39 22.76 5.78
C ARG A 163 -6.05 21.42 6.05
N LEU A 164 -5.94 20.47 5.13
CA LEU A 164 -6.42 19.11 5.35
C LEU A 164 -5.66 18.45 6.51
N ALA A 165 -6.36 17.66 7.32
CA ALA A 165 -5.76 16.84 8.36
C ALA A 165 -5.93 15.34 8.02
N PRO A 166 -4.88 14.51 8.19
CA PRO A 166 -4.95 13.07 7.95
C PRO A 166 -6.10 12.38 8.67
N ARG A 167 -6.76 11.43 8.03
CA ARG A 167 -7.84 10.65 8.65
C ARG A 167 -7.34 9.43 9.41
N PHE A 168 -6.16 8.91 9.05
CA PHE A 168 -5.57 7.75 9.71
C PHE A 168 -4.56 8.20 10.75
N GLN A 169 -4.68 7.63 11.95
CA GLN A 169 -3.78 7.89 13.07
C GLN A 169 -3.64 6.65 13.97
N PRO A 170 -2.61 6.58 14.84
CA PRO A 170 -2.55 5.58 15.89
C PRO A 170 -3.78 5.69 16.82
N PRO A 171 -4.26 4.56 17.36
CA PRO A 171 -5.33 4.57 18.35
C PRO A 171 -5.01 5.47 19.54
N GLY A 172 -5.94 6.37 19.88
CA GLY A 172 -5.82 7.25 21.05
C GLY A 172 -4.90 8.47 20.86
N LEU A 173 -4.29 8.67 19.69
CA LEU A 173 -3.56 9.90 19.40
C LEU A 173 -4.53 11.10 19.42
N ARG A 174 -4.24 12.11 20.24
CA ARG A 174 -4.99 13.38 20.25
C ARG A 174 -4.28 14.40 19.38
N VAL A 175 -4.96 14.84 18.33
CA VAL A 175 -4.49 15.88 17.40
C VAL A 175 -5.28 17.14 17.68
N THR A 176 -4.59 18.22 18.02
CA THR A 176 -5.18 19.51 18.42
C THR A 176 -4.63 20.68 17.60
N SER A 177 -3.45 20.52 17.00
CA SER A 177 -2.73 21.54 16.25
C SER A 177 -2.15 20.99 14.93
N PRO A 178 -1.97 21.81 13.88
CA PRO A 178 -1.26 21.42 12.65
C PRO A 178 0.17 20.92 12.87
N SER A 179 0.80 21.32 13.97
CA SER A 179 2.16 20.90 14.33
C SER A 179 2.23 19.49 14.92
N ASP A 180 1.10 18.92 15.34
CA ASP A 180 1.08 17.64 16.02
C ASP A 180 1.51 16.53 15.05
N PRO A 181 2.51 15.71 15.41
CA PRO A 181 3.02 14.68 14.52
C PRO A 181 2.00 13.55 14.38
N ILE A 182 1.59 13.26 13.15
CA ILE A 182 0.79 12.08 12.81
C ILE A 182 1.68 11.16 11.96
N PRO A 183 1.99 9.94 12.40
CA PRO A 183 2.79 9.03 11.60
C PRO A 183 1.99 8.57 10.36
N THR A 184 2.72 8.30 9.27
CA THR A 184 2.16 7.67 8.09
C THR A 184 1.71 6.25 8.42
N LEU A 185 0.44 5.93 8.17
CA LEU A 185 -0.16 4.63 8.42
C LEU A 185 -1.04 4.23 7.25
N GLY A 186 -1.01 2.96 6.87
CA GLY A 186 -1.85 2.41 5.81
C GLY A 186 -1.68 0.91 5.73
N PHE A 187 -2.63 0.25 5.08
CA PHE A 187 -2.59 -1.21 4.87
C PHE A 187 -2.26 -1.62 3.43
N GLY A 188 -2.33 -0.67 2.49
CA GLY A 188 -2.19 -0.93 1.07
C GLY A 188 -0.73 -1.15 0.63
N PRO A 189 -0.52 -1.53 -0.64
CA PRO A 189 0.81 -1.69 -1.21
C PRO A 189 1.56 -0.35 -1.33
N ILE A 190 2.88 -0.39 -1.23
CA ILE A 190 3.81 0.73 -1.42
C ILE A 190 4.30 0.75 -2.88
N ALA A 191 4.17 1.90 -3.54
CA ALA A 191 4.56 2.03 -4.95
C ALA A 191 6.09 1.94 -5.14
N PRO A 192 6.58 1.39 -6.26
CA PRO A 192 8.02 1.20 -6.49
C PRO A 192 8.81 2.50 -6.52
N HIS A 193 8.14 3.61 -6.86
CA HIS A 193 8.72 4.95 -6.91
C HIS A 193 8.65 5.70 -5.56
N TRP A 194 8.16 5.07 -4.49
CA TRP A 194 8.12 5.70 -3.17
C TRP A 194 9.47 5.60 -2.46
N PRO A 195 9.82 6.57 -1.60
CA PRO A 195 11.15 6.65 -1.00
C PRO A 195 11.64 5.35 -0.35
N ASP A 196 10.78 4.66 0.41
CA ASP A 196 11.14 3.42 1.09
C ASP A 196 11.55 2.28 0.14
N ARG A 197 10.95 2.23 -1.06
CA ARG A 197 11.33 1.24 -2.09
C ARG A 197 12.52 1.74 -2.89
N ILE A 198 12.57 3.02 -3.27
CA ILE A 198 13.72 3.60 -3.97
C ILE A 198 15.02 3.42 -3.17
N ALA A 199 14.98 3.61 -1.85
CA ALA A 199 16.15 3.47 -0.98
C ALA A 199 16.83 2.09 -1.09
N LYS A 200 16.07 1.04 -1.42
CA LYS A 200 16.55 -0.35 -1.59
C LYS A 200 17.32 -0.57 -2.90
N LEU A 201 17.29 0.39 -3.82
CA LEU A 201 18.01 0.35 -5.08
C LEU A 201 19.43 0.94 -4.96
N HIS A 202 19.73 1.64 -3.86
CA HIS A 202 21.02 2.29 -3.64
C HIS A 202 21.43 3.18 -4.83
N HIS A 203 22.64 3.00 -5.38
CA HIS A 203 23.13 3.79 -6.51
C HIS A 203 22.41 3.47 -7.85
N HIS A 204 21.65 2.38 -7.92
CA HIS A 204 20.88 2.00 -9.11
C HIS A 204 19.54 2.75 -9.22
N ALA A 205 19.13 3.50 -8.18
CA ALA A 205 17.86 4.21 -8.14
C ALA A 205 17.59 5.12 -9.35
N GLN A 206 18.63 5.75 -9.90
CA GLN A 206 18.50 6.71 -10.99
C GLN A 206 18.21 6.07 -12.36
N THR A 207 18.63 4.82 -12.55
CA THR A 207 18.54 4.10 -13.83
C THR A 207 17.55 2.94 -13.78
N TRP A 208 16.96 2.69 -12.61
CA TRP A 208 16.04 1.60 -12.38
C TRP A 208 14.68 1.85 -13.03
N ASP A 209 14.23 0.91 -13.86
CA ASP A 209 12.87 0.86 -14.37
C ASP A 209 12.13 -0.34 -13.75
N PRO A 210 11.13 -0.12 -12.88
CA PRO A 210 10.37 -1.20 -12.25
C PRO A 210 9.52 -2.03 -13.23
N ARG A 211 9.37 -1.60 -14.49
CA ARG A 211 8.67 -2.37 -15.55
C ARG A 211 9.63 -3.22 -16.39
N ARG A 212 10.92 -2.87 -16.41
CA ARG A 212 11.94 -3.47 -17.29
C ARG A 212 13.11 -4.10 -16.53
N TRP A 213 12.98 -4.26 -15.22
CA TRP A 213 14.04 -4.82 -14.35
C TRP A 213 14.56 -6.19 -14.80
N HIS A 214 13.74 -6.97 -15.51
CA HIS A 214 14.05 -8.33 -15.94
C HIS A 214 14.85 -8.40 -17.26
N GLU A 215 14.97 -7.28 -17.98
CA GLU A 215 15.66 -7.23 -19.29
C GLU A 215 17.20 -7.21 -19.15
N ARG A 216 17.72 -7.01 -17.94
CA ARG A 216 19.15 -6.96 -17.64
C ARG A 216 19.45 -7.79 -16.40
N PRO A 217 20.73 -8.21 -16.20
CA PRO A 217 21.15 -8.82 -14.95
C PRO A 217 20.74 -7.97 -13.75
N LEU A 218 20.04 -8.57 -12.78
CA LEU A 218 19.74 -7.90 -11.52
C LEU A 218 21.04 -7.53 -10.82
N PRO A 219 21.25 -6.26 -10.43
CA PRO A 219 22.48 -5.89 -9.74
C PRO A 219 22.60 -6.60 -8.39
N ARG A 220 23.83 -6.93 -7.99
CA ARG A 220 24.08 -7.64 -6.73
C ARG A 220 23.75 -6.78 -5.50
N GLU A 221 23.86 -5.46 -5.66
CA GLU A 221 23.78 -4.50 -4.57
C GLU A 221 22.34 -4.10 -4.22
N ILE A 222 21.33 -4.39 -5.05
CA ILE A 222 19.95 -4.06 -4.68
C ILE A 222 19.49 -4.94 -3.52
N ASP A 223 18.79 -4.35 -2.56
CA ASP A 223 18.07 -5.12 -1.56
C ASP A 223 16.81 -5.72 -2.21
N ALA A 224 16.74 -7.04 -2.30
CA ALA A 224 15.58 -7.73 -2.88
C ALA A 224 14.28 -7.52 -2.09
N GLY A 225 14.35 -6.94 -0.88
CA GLY A 225 13.18 -6.36 -0.21
C GLY A 225 12.50 -5.25 -1.03
N PHE A 226 13.10 -4.77 -2.14
CA PHE A 226 12.47 -3.90 -3.13
C PHE A 226 11.20 -4.53 -3.71
N PHE A 227 11.16 -5.87 -3.85
CA PHE A 227 10.02 -6.59 -4.43
C PHE A 227 8.90 -6.90 -3.42
N ASN A 228 9.14 -6.66 -2.12
CA ASN A 228 8.10 -6.64 -1.11
C ASN A 228 7.33 -5.32 -1.17
N VAL A 229 6.00 -5.41 -1.25
CA VAL A 229 5.11 -4.25 -1.43
C VAL A 229 4.33 -3.88 -0.18
N ALA A 230 4.27 -4.75 0.82
CA ALA A 230 3.64 -4.40 2.08
C ALA A 230 4.50 -3.39 2.87
N PRO A 231 3.90 -2.53 3.70
CA PRO A 231 4.62 -1.83 4.77
C PRO A 231 5.50 -2.79 5.61
N PRO A 232 6.67 -2.35 6.13
CA PRO A 232 7.56 -3.23 6.89
C PRO A 232 6.90 -3.95 8.09
N ASP A 233 5.94 -3.30 8.73
CA ASP A 233 5.14 -3.85 9.84
C ASP A 233 4.05 -4.84 9.39
N GLN A 234 4.01 -5.16 8.09
CA GLN A 234 3.07 -6.08 7.45
C GLN A 234 3.78 -7.13 6.56
N GLN A 235 5.08 -7.35 6.80
CA GLN A 235 5.87 -8.37 6.12
C GLN A 235 6.28 -9.47 7.09
N VAL A 236 5.93 -10.72 6.78
CA VAL A 236 6.16 -11.90 7.64
C VAL A 236 7.13 -12.90 7.04
#